data_AF-A0A7V9ZM43-F1
#
_entry.id   AF-A0A7V9ZM43-F1
#
_cell.length_a   1.000
_cell.length_b   1.000
_cell.length_c   1.000
_cell.angle_alpha   90.00
_cell.angle_beta   90.00
_cell.angle_gamma   90.00
#
_symmetry.space_group_name_H-M   'P 1'
#
loop_
_entity.id
_entity.type
_entity.pdbx_description
1 polymer ?
#
loop_
_entity_poly.entity_id
_entity_poly.type
_entity_poly.pdbx_seq_one_letter_code
_entity_poly.pdbx_strand_id
1 'polypeptide(L)'
;AVAATLFLGLSYIVSGWKKWRPYALLLILPMVLGAGIITHSLLKDHWGRPRPKQIENYGGDNAFRPFYQPNITLEVQPFKSFPCGHCSMGFYFFAVALLGRRLGSRLLFATGITLALSLGIALSITRIAQGGHFFSDTMATALIMWMTAFACDWLLFKETYSDNYARVL
;
A
#
# COMPACT_ATOMS: atom_id res chain seq x y z
N ALA A 1 -4.48 1.44 -11.20
CA ALA A 1 -4.46 2.89 -11.01
C ALA A 1 -4.65 3.65 -12.32
N VAL A 2 -3.72 3.61 -13.29
CA VAL A 2 -3.79 4.42 -14.53
C VAL A 2 -5.13 4.30 -15.28
N ALA A 3 -5.57 3.07 -15.60
CA ALA A 3 -6.85 2.86 -16.27
C ALA A 3 -8.05 3.40 -15.46
N ALA A 4 -8.00 3.25 -14.13
CA ALA A 4 -9.03 3.81 -13.24
C ALA A 4 -9.01 5.35 -13.22
N THR A 5 -7.83 5.98 -13.31
CA THR A 5 -7.69 7.43 -13.41
C THR A 5 -8.27 7.97 -14.73
N LEU A 6 -7.95 7.32 -15.85
CA LEU A 6 -8.52 7.68 -17.16
C LEU A 6 -10.05 7.51 -17.15
N PHE A 7 -10.53 6.39 -16.62
CA PHE A 7 -11.97 6.15 -16.45
C PHE A 7 -12.63 7.22 -15.59
N LEU A 8 -12.01 7.60 -14.46
CA LEU A 8 -12.55 8.62 -13.57
C LEU A 8 -12.70 9.96 -14.31
N GLY A 9 -11.70 10.37 -15.10
CA GLY A 9 -11.77 11.58 -15.94
C GLY A 9 -12.94 11.53 -16.92
N LEU A 10 -13.07 10.43 -17.67
CA LEU A 10 -14.18 10.25 -18.63
C LEU A 10 -15.56 10.22 -17.96
N SER A 11 -15.64 9.74 -16.72
CA SER A 11 -16.90 9.67 -15.96
C SER A 11 -17.51 11.05 -15.65
N TYR A 12 -16.79 12.16 -15.85
CA TYR A 12 -17.34 13.52 -15.74
C TYR A 12 -18.09 13.97 -16.99
N ILE A 13 -17.82 13.34 -18.12
CA ILE A 13 -18.47 13.62 -19.40
C ILE A 13 -19.73 12.75 -19.54
N VAL A 14 -19.65 11.48 -19.13
CA VAL A 14 -20.75 10.52 -19.26
C VAL A 14 -21.53 10.40 -17.94
N SER A 15 -22.72 10.99 -17.86
CA SER A 15 -23.54 11.06 -16.64
C SER A 15 -23.88 9.68 -16.04
N GLY A 16 -24.08 8.65 -16.88
CA GLY A 16 -24.37 7.29 -16.45
C GLY A 16 -23.21 6.58 -15.73
N TRP A 17 -21.98 7.13 -15.80
CA TRP A 17 -20.80 6.53 -15.17
C TRP A 17 -20.55 7.02 -13.74
N LYS A 18 -21.32 8.01 -13.26
CA LYS A 18 -21.19 8.55 -11.90
C LYS A 18 -21.21 7.47 -10.82
N LYS A 19 -22.07 6.45 -10.98
CA LYS A 19 -22.20 5.32 -10.03
C LYS A 19 -20.92 4.48 -9.87
N TRP A 20 -20.01 4.51 -10.84
CA TRP A 20 -18.77 3.72 -10.84
C TRP A 20 -17.57 4.48 -10.24
N ARG A 21 -17.72 5.77 -9.93
CA ARG A 21 -16.63 6.60 -9.40
C ARG A 21 -16.03 6.06 -8.09
N PRO A 22 -16.82 5.60 -7.09
CA PRO A 22 -16.24 5.05 -5.86
C PRO A 22 -15.34 3.84 -6.11
N TYR A 23 -15.71 2.98 -7.07
CA TYR A 23 -14.92 1.81 -7.46
C TYR A 23 -13.59 2.20 -8.13
N ALA A 24 -13.61 3.22 -8.98
CA ALA A 24 -12.39 3.77 -9.57
C ALA A 24 -11.49 4.41 -8.50
N LEU A 25 -12.07 5.18 -7.58
CA LEU A 25 -11.36 5.80 -6.45
C LEU A 25 -10.73 4.75 -5.53
N LEU A 26 -11.40 3.61 -5.30
CA LEU A 26 -10.83 2.50 -4.53
C LEU A 26 -9.55 1.93 -5.16
N LEU A 27 -9.35 2.05 -6.47
CA LEU A 27 -8.11 1.65 -7.14
C LEU A 27 -7.06 2.78 -7.22
N ILE A 28 -7.47 4.04 -7.06
CA ILE A 28 -6.57 5.20 -7.18
C ILE A 28 -6.01 5.57 -5.80
N LEU A 29 -6.88 5.73 -4.81
CA LEU A 29 -6.51 6.24 -3.49
C LEU A 29 -5.47 5.37 -2.78
N PRO A 30 -5.55 4.02 -2.76
CA PRO A 30 -4.52 3.23 -2.09
C PRO A 30 -3.14 3.32 -2.76
N MET A 31 -3.10 3.54 -4.08
CA MET A 31 -1.83 3.79 -4.80
C MET A 31 -1.25 5.15 -4.41
N VAL A 32 -2.07 6.21 -4.46
CA VAL A 32 -1.62 7.58 -4.16
C VAL A 32 -1.30 7.72 -2.67
N LEU A 33 -2.25 7.42 -1.80
CA LEU A 33 -2.12 7.58 -0.35
C LEU A 33 -1.17 6.55 0.24
N GLY A 34 -1.31 5.27 -0.10
CA GLY A 34 -0.54 4.18 0.51
C GLY A 34 0.89 4.14 0.00
N ALA A 35 1.07 3.97 -1.31
CA ALA A 35 2.40 3.84 -1.91
C ALA A 35 3.11 5.19 -2.08
N GLY A 36 2.43 6.20 -2.62
CA GLY A 36 3.03 7.51 -2.91
C GLY A 36 3.25 8.39 -1.66
N ILE A 37 2.21 8.58 -0.85
CA ILE A 37 2.28 9.52 0.28
C ILE A 37 2.83 8.83 1.52
N ILE A 38 2.13 7.84 2.08
CA ILE A 38 2.50 7.20 3.36
C ILE A 38 3.84 6.48 3.22
N THR A 39 3.95 5.53 2.28
CA THR A 39 5.16 4.70 2.17
C THR A 39 6.37 5.52 1.73
N HIS A 40 6.24 6.34 0.69
CA HIS A 40 7.38 7.05 0.12
C HIS A 40 7.61 8.42 0.79
N SER A 41 6.67 9.35 0.62
CA SER A 41 6.89 10.76 0.98
C SER A 41 6.95 11.00 2.50
N LEU A 42 6.08 10.36 3.28
CA LEU A 42 6.01 10.57 4.73
C LEU A 42 7.03 9.71 5.47
N LEU A 43 7.03 8.40 5.23
CA LEU A 43 7.86 7.48 5.99
C LEU A 43 9.27 7.36 5.39
N LYS A 44 9.40 6.93 4.12
CA LYS A 44 10.71 6.56 3.54
C LYS A 44 11.73 7.69 3.56
N ASP A 45 11.31 8.91 3.28
CA ASP A 45 12.21 10.06 3.22
C ASP A 45 12.63 10.60 4.60
N HIS A 46 11.90 10.25 5.67
CA HIS A 46 12.10 10.82 7.01
C HIS A 46 12.42 9.78 8.10
N TRP A 47 12.30 8.47 7.85
CA TRP A 47 12.49 7.44 8.87
C TRP A 47 13.96 7.28 9.30
N GLY A 48 14.89 7.55 8.38
CA GLY A 48 16.33 7.53 8.65
C GLY A 48 16.88 6.14 9.03
N ARG A 49 16.30 5.05 8.54
CA ARG A 49 16.76 3.69 8.86
C ARG A 49 17.79 3.18 7.84
N PRO A 50 19.02 2.81 8.26
CA PRO A 50 20.03 2.26 7.36
C PRO A 50 19.57 0.90 6.82
N ARG A 51 19.98 0.57 5.59
CA ARG A 51 19.67 -0.72 4.96
C ARG A 51 20.56 -1.83 5.55
N PRO A 52 20.16 -3.12 5.45
CA PRO A 52 21.02 -4.23 5.89
C PRO A 52 22.46 -4.14 5.36
N LYS A 53 22.64 -3.87 4.06
CA LYS A 53 23.99 -3.75 3.48
C LYS A 53 24.81 -2.54 3.95
N GLN A 54 24.23 -1.65 4.74
CA GLN A 54 24.88 -0.44 5.25
C GLN A 54 25.28 -0.58 6.73
N ILE A 55 24.89 -1.67 7.41
CA ILE A 55 25.18 -1.84 8.83
C ILE A 55 26.44 -2.69 9.08
N GLU A 56 27.09 -2.48 10.22
CA GLU A 56 28.34 -3.14 10.64
C GLU A 56 28.27 -4.67 10.55
N ASN A 57 27.14 -5.27 10.96
CA ASN A 57 26.95 -6.73 10.91
C ASN A 57 27.03 -7.33 9.50
N TYR A 58 26.88 -6.52 8.45
CA TYR A 58 26.94 -6.93 7.05
C TYR A 58 28.02 -6.18 6.26
N GLY A 59 29.04 -5.64 6.94
CA GLY A 59 30.19 -4.99 6.31
C GLY A 59 29.99 -3.54 5.89
N GLY A 60 29.01 -2.83 6.44
CA GLY A 60 28.87 -1.38 6.32
C GLY A 60 29.33 -0.63 7.58
N ASP A 61 29.16 0.69 7.59
CA ASP A 61 29.72 1.57 8.64
C ASP A 61 28.66 2.17 9.59
N ASN A 62 27.45 1.61 9.62
CA ASN A 62 26.34 2.16 10.40
C ASN A 62 25.85 1.19 11.48
N ALA A 63 25.42 1.73 12.61
CA ALA A 63 24.75 0.94 13.63
C ALA A 63 23.39 0.42 13.13
N PHE A 64 23.02 -0.79 13.57
CA PHE A 64 21.67 -1.31 13.37
C PHE A 64 20.63 -0.42 14.06
N ARG A 65 19.51 -0.18 13.37
CA ARG A 65 18.36 0.55 13.92
C ARG A 65 17.09 -0.28 13.78
N PRO A 66 16.37 -0.55 14.89
CA PRO A 66 15.09 -1.23 14.82
C PRO A 66 14.03 -0.34 14.15
N PHE A 67 13.02 -0.94 13.52
CA PHE A 67 12.03 -0.18 12.75
C PHE A 67 11.22 0.78 13.62
N TYR A 68 10.96 0.45 14.89
CA TYR A 68 10.14 1.26 15.80
C TYR A 68 10.90 2.43 16.46
N GLN A 69 12.18 2.63 16.15
CA GLN A 69 12.97 3.78 16.62
C GLN A 69 13.42 4.63 15.41
N PRO A 70 12.51 5.44 14.83
CA PRO A 70 12.86 6.29 13.70
C PRO A 70 13.85 7.38 14.13
N ASN A 71 14.69 7.82 13.21
CA ASN A 71 15.59 8.95 13.41
C ASN A 71 15.08 10.16 12.63
N ILE A 72 14.01 10.76 13.16
CA ILE A 72 13.33 11.89 12.55
C ILE A 72 14.12 13.15 12.88
N THR A 73 14.94 13.57 11.93
CA THR A 73 15.66 14.85 11.97
C THR A 73 15.04 15.82 10.96
N LEU A 74 15.28 17.12 11.13
CA LEU A 74 14.90 18.14 10.14
C LEU A 74 15.69 17.98 8.81
N GLU A 75 16.82 17.29 8.85
CA GLU A 75 17.64 16.99 7.68
C GLU A 75 17.20 15.71 6.97
N VAL A 76 17.26 15.72 5.64
CA VAL A 76 17.00 14.53 4.81
C VAL A 76 18.09 13.51 5.06
N GLN A 77 17.72 12.40 5.70
CA GLN A 77 18.66 11.32 5.99
C GLN A 77 18.94 10.50 4.71
N PRO A 78 20.20 10.11 4.44
CA PRO A 78 20.53 9.25 3.29
C PRO A 78 19.97 7.83 3.44
N PHE A 79 19.48 7.49 4.63
CA PHE A 79 19.04 6.15 5.01
C PHE A 79 17.56 5.90 4.74
N LYS A 80 17.28 5.17 3.65
CA LYS A 80 15.92 4.95 3.12
C LYS A 80 15.48 3.48 3.12
N SER A 81 15.74 2.74 4.21
CA SER A 81 15.32 1.33 4.35
C SER A 81 13.83 1.20 4.67
N PHE A 82 13.31 1.91 5.66
CA PHE A 82 11.91 1.75 6.07
C PHE A 82 11.01 2.82 5.44
N PRO A 83 9.85 2.47 4.85
CA PRO A 83 9.38 1.15 4.46
C PRO A 83 9.85 0.74 3.04
N CYS A 84 9.51 -0.48 2.63
CA CYS A 84 9.83 -1.02 1.32
C CYS A 84 8.91 -0.52 0.20
N GLY A 85 9.23 0.64 -0.39
CA GLY A 85 8.45 1.19 -1.52
C GLY A 85 8.32 0.30 -2.78
N HIS A 86 9.24 -0.65 -3.03
CA HIS A 86 9.03 -1.61 -4.13
C HIS A 86 7.94 -2.63 -3.75
N CYS A 87 7.92 -3.07 -2.50
CA CYS A 87 6.97 -4.04 -1.99
C CYS A 87 5.53 -3.50 -2.01
N SER A 88 5.33 -2.18 -1.83
CA SER A 88 3.99 -1.58 -1.90
C SER A 88 3.33 -1.74 -3.26
N MET A 89 4.11 -1.84 -4.35
CA MET A 89 3.57 -2.09 -5.70
C MET A 89 2.95 -3.48 -5.83
N GLY A 90 3.52 -4.48 -5.16
CA GLY A 90 2.93 -5.82 -5.07
C GLY A 90 1.71 -5.83 -4.15
N PHE A 91 1.82 -5.26 -2.95
CA PHE A 91 0.70 -5.24 -2.00
C PHE A 91 -0.46 -4.32 -2.39
N TYR A 92 -0.28 -3.44 -3.38
CA TYR A 92 -1.37 -2.63 -3.96
C TYR A 92 -2.58 -3.48 -4.41
N PHE A 93 -2.38 -4.73 -4.82
CA PHE A 93 -3.46 -5.60 -5.27
C PHE A 93 -4.49 -5.97 -4.18
N PHE A 94 -4.24 -5.65 -2.91
CA PHE A 94 -5.29 -5.66 -1.89
C PHE A 94 -6.48 -4.75 -2.26
N ALA A 95 -6.24 -3.63 -2.94
CA ALA A 95 -7.31 -2.77 -3.45
C ALA A 95 -8.17 -3.49 -4.51
N VAL A 96 -7.56 -4.34 -5.34
CA VAL A 96 -8.29 -5.17 -6.33
C VAL A 96 -9.10 -6.25 -5.64
N ALA A 97 -8.58 -6.85 -4.56
CA ALA A 97 -9.35 -7.80 -3.76
C ALA A 97 -10.62 -7.13 -3.19
N LEU A 98 -10.47 -5.97 -2.54
CA LEU A 98 -11.60 -5.22 -1.99
C LEU A 98 -12.59 -4.78 -3.08
N LEU A 99 -12.09 -4.41 -4.27
CA LEU A 99 -12.95 -4.14 -5.42
C LEU A 99 -13.79 -5.37 -5.80
N GLY A 100 -13.17 -6.56 -5.88
CA GLY A 100 -13.87 -7.82 -6.13
C GLY A 100 -14.97 -8.10 -5.11
N ARG A 101 -14.70 -7.83 -3.83
CA ARG A 101 -15.70 -7.94 -2.76
C ARG A 101 -16.89 -6.99 -2.99
N ARG A 102 -16.63 -5.73 -3.37
CA ARG A 102 -17.67 -4.72 -3.63
C ARG A 102 -18.51 -5.00 -4.87
N LEU A 103 -17.94 -5.70 -5.85
CA LEU A 103 -18.64 -6.12 -7.06
C LEU A 103 -19.31 -7.50 -6.92
N GLY A 104 -19.20 -8.17 -5.76
CA GLY A 104 -19.70 -9.54 -5.57
C GLY A 104 -18.94 -10.61 -6.37
N SER A 105 -17.78 -10.27 -6.94
CA SER A 105 -16.99 -11.17 -7.79
C SER A 105 -15.95 -11.93 -6.97
N ARG A 106 -16.25 -13.21 -6.67
CA ARG A 106 -15.32 -14.12 -5.96
C ARG A 106 -14.01 -14.31 -6.71
N LEU A 107 -14.06 -14.39 -8.04
CA LEU A 107 -12.88 -14.54 -8.89
C LEU A 107 -11.96 -13.32 -8.78
N LEU A 108 -12.51 -12.11 -8.85
CA LEU A 108 -11.72 -10.88 -8.75
C LEU A 108 -11.14 -10.71 -7.35
N PHE A 109 -11.89 -11.06 -6.31
CA PHE A 109 -11.40 -11.07 -4.93
C PHE A 109 -10.20 -12.01 -4.79
N ALA A 110 -10.35 -13.28 -5.21
CA ALA A 110 -9.30 -14.28 -5.14
C ALA A 110 -8.06 -13.86 -5.94
N THR A 111 -8.26 -13.33 -7.15
CA THR A 111 -7.17 -12.81 -7.99
C THR A 111 -6.41 -11.68 -7.30
N GLY A 112 -7.13 -10.73 -6.69
CA GLY A 112 -6.51 -9.62 -5.96
C GLY A 112 -5.66 -10.09 -4.77
N ILE A 113 -6.16 -11.05 -3.98
CA ILE A 113 -5.40 -11.64 -2.86
C ILE A 113 -4.17 -12.40 -3.37
N THR A 114 -4.36 -13.26 -4.37
CA THR A 114 -3.25 -14.04 -4.94
C THR A 114 -2.16 -13.14 -5.49
N LEU A 115 -2.51 -12.09 -6.25
CA LEU A 115 -1.53 -11.13 -6.77
C LEU A 115 -0.85 -10.33 -5.65
N ALA A 116 -1.60 -9.88 -4.64
CA ALA A 116 -1.03 -9.12 -3.53
C ALA A 116 0.00 -9.95 -2.75
N LEU A 117 -0.34 -11.20 -2.44
CA LEU A 117 0.55 -12.10 -1.71
C LEU A 117 1.73 -12.55 -2.57
N SER A 118 1.49 -13.05 -3.78
CA SER A 118 2.56 -13.54 -4.66
C SER A 118 3.55 -12.42 -5.04
N LEU A 119 3.09 -11.34 -5.65
CA LEU A 119 3.96 -10.25 -6.10
C LEU A 119 4.55 -9.49 -4.92
N GLY A 120 3.76 -9.24 -3.87
CA GLY A 120 4.23 -8.58 -2.66
C GLY A 120 5.33 -9.37 -1.95
N ILE A 121 5.15 -10.68 -1.79
CA ILE A 121 6.17 -11.57 -1.19
C ILE A 121 7.39 -11.69 -2.10
N ALA A 122 7.22 -11.92 -3.41
CA ALA A 122 8.34 -12.04 -4.35
C ALA A 122 9.22 -10.78 -4.38
N LEU A 123 8.61 -9.60 -4.41
CA LEU A 123 9.33 -8.33 -4.32
C LEU A 123 9.99 -8.17 -2.95
N SER A 124 9.32 -8.56 -1.87
CA SER A 124 9.89 -8.54 -0.52
C SER A 124 11.14 -9.40 -0.40
N ILE A 125 11.09 -10.65 -0.87
CA ILE A 125 12.22 -11.57 -0.89
C ILE A 125 13.38 -10.98 -1.70
N THR A 126 13.09 -10.48 -2.91
CA THR A 126 14.10 -9.85 -3.77
C THR A 126 14.81 -8.69 -3.07
N ARG A 127 14.04 -7.84 -2.41
CA ARG A 127 14.56 -6.64 -1.72
C ARG A 127 15.34 -6.97 -0.45
N ILE A 128 14.97 -8.04 0.25
CA ILE A 128 15.72 -8.58 1.38
C ILE A 128 17.03 -9.20 0.90
N ALA A 129 16.99 -10.05 -0.13
CA ALA A 129 18.17 -10.71 -0.71
C ALA A 129 19.21 -9.71 -1.23
N GLN A 130 18.77 -8.58 -1.79
CA GLN A 130 19.64 -7.47 -2.21
C GLN A 130 20.28 -6.69 -1.04
N GLY A 131 19.99 -7.05 0.22
CA GLY A 131 20.38 -6.30 1.41
C GLY A 131 19.75 -4.90 1.45
N GLY A 132 18.63 -4.71 0.73
CA GLY A 132 17.99 -3.42 0.55
C GLY A 132 16.99 -3.07 1.65
N HIS A 133 16.42 -4.08 2.31
CA HIS A 133 15.36 -3.96 3.30
C HIS A 133 15.44 -5.08 4.33
N PHE A 134 15.05 -4.79 5.57
CA PHE A 134 14.78 -5.81 6.58
C PHE A 134 13.39 -6.42 6.37
N PHE A 135 13.15 -7.62 6.88
CA PHE A 135 11.82 -8.25 6.89
C PHE A 135 10.75 -7.36 7.56
N SER A 136 11.11 -6.61 8.61
CA SER A 136 10.22 -5.64 9.24
C SER A 136 9.77 -4.51 8.29
N ASP A 137 10.64 -4.07 7.37
CA ASP A 137 10.29 -3.03 6.39
C ASP A 137 9.20 -3.53 5.42
N THR A 138 9.30 -4.81 5.02
CA THR A 138 8.38 -5.41 4.05
C THR A 138 7.03 -5.76 4.67
N MET A 139 7.03 -6.29 5.90
CA MET A 139 5.81 -6.54 6.67
C MET A 139 5.05 -5.26 7.00
N ALA A 140 5.74 -4.22 7.44
CA ALA A 140 5.12 -2.92 7.68
C ALA A 140 4.50 -2.36 6.38
N THR A 141 5.17 -2.54 5.24
CA THR A 141 4.62 -2.12 3.94
C THR A 141 3.34 -2.88 3.59
N ALA A 142 3.30 -4.20 3.80
CA ALA A 142 2.09 -4.99 3.58
C ALA A 142 0.92 -4.49 4.43
N LEU A 143 1.18 -4.23 5.71
CA LEU A 143 0.18 -3.71 6.64
C LEU A 143 -0.29 -2.30 6.24
N ILE A 144 0.62 -1.39 5.91
CA ILE A 144 0.29 -0.04 5.43
C ILE A 144 -0.64 -0.11 4.21
N MET A 145 -0.31 -0.94 3.23
CA MET A 145 -1.10 -1.07 2.01
C MET A 145 -2.48 -1.68 2.27
N TRP A 146 -2.55 -2.72 3.11
CA TRP A 146 -3.82 -3.32 3.53
C TRP A 146 -4.71 -2.30 4.26
N MET A 147 -4.17 -1.65 5.29
CA MET A 147 -4.92 -0.69 6.11
C MET A 147 -5.37 0.52 5.30
N THR A 148 -4.53 1.02 4.38
CA THR A 148 -4.90 2.13 3.50
C THR A 148 -6.02 1.73 2.56
N ALA A 149 -5.91 0.56 1.92
CA ALA A 149 -6.95 0.05 1.02
C ALA A 149 -8.28 -0.17 1.75
N PHE A 150 -8.22 -0.75 2.95
CA PHE A 150 -9.38 -0.99 3.80
C PHE A 150 -10.03 0.33 4.26
N ALA A 151 -9.24 1.31 4.69
CA ALA A 151 -9.76 2.62 5.07
C ALA A 151 -10.43 3.35 3.89
N CYS A 152 -9.82 3.30 2.70
CA CYS A 152 -10.42 3.86 1.48
C CYS A 152 -11.74 3.17 1.13
N ASP A 153 -11.78 1.84 1.19
CA ASP A 153 -13.00 1.07 0.98
C ASP A 153 -14.09 1.42 2.00
N TRP A 154 -13.75 1.54 3.28
CA TRP A 154 -14.68 1.92 4.32
C TRP A 154 -15.25 3.33 4.11
N LEU A 155 -14.40 4.30 3.81
CA LEU A 155 -14.82 5.69 3.56
C LEU A 155 -15.71 5.82 2.32
N LEU A 156 -15.36 5.15 1.23
CA LEU A 156 -16.07 5.25 -0.05
C LEU A 156 -17.43 4.54 -0.05
N PHE A 157 -17.60 3.50 0.79
CA PHE A 157 -18.80 2.67 0.84
C PHE A 157 -19.46 2.65 2.23
N LYS A 158 -19.32 3.74 3.00
CA LYS A 158 -19.79 3.87 4.38
C LYS A 158 -21.30 3.66 4.54
N GLU A 159 -22.10 4.17 3.60
CA GLU A 159 -23.57 4.01 3.63
C GLU A 159 -23.98 2.54 3.58
N THR A 160 -23.30 1.73 2.75
CA THR A 160 -23.52 0.28 2.68
C THR A 160 -23.20 -0.43 3.99
N TYR A 161 -22.29 0.09 4.83
CA TYR A 161 -22.03 -0.48 6.15
C TYR A 161 -23.17 -0.16 7.12
N SER A 162 -23.68 1.07 7.12
CA SER A 162 -24.79 1.50 7.98
C SER A 162 -26.06 0.67 7.72
N ASP A 163 -26.39 0.43 6.45
CA ASP A 163 -27.58 -0.35 6.07
C ASP A 163 -27.52 -1.81 6.52
N ASN A 164 -26.32 -2.41 6.52
CA ASN A 164 -26.16 -3.79 7.00
C ASN A 164 -26.34 -3.89 8.51
N TYR A 165 -25.91 -2.89 9.30
CA TYR A 165 -26.19 -2.85 10.74
C TYR A 165 -27.67 -2.62 11.02
N ALA A 166 -28.34 -1.74 10.26
CA ALA A 166 -29.77 -1.47 10.41
C ALA A 166 -30.67 -2.65 10.02
N ARG A 167 -30.22 -3.55 9.13
CA ARG A 167 -30.96 -4.77 8.75
C ARG A 167 -30.80 -5.95 9.71
N VAL A 168 -29.84 -5.86 10.64
CA VAL A 168 -29.56 -6.91 11.64
C VAL A 168 -30.24 -6.61 12.98
N LEU A 169 -30.78 -5.40 13.16
CA LEU A 169 -31.61 -4.96 14.29
C LEU A 169 -33.09 -5.04 13.91
#